data_AF-A0A109GHK9-F1
#
_entry.id   AF-A0A109GHK9-F1
#
_cell.length_a   1.000
_cell.length_b   1.000
_cell.length_c   1.000
_cell.angle_alpha   90.00
_cell.angle_beta   90.00
_cell.angle_gamma   90.00
#
_symmetry.space_group_name_H-M   'P 1'
#
loop_
_entity.id
_entity.type
_entity.pdbx_description
1 polymer ?
#
loop_
_entity_poly.entity_id
_entity_poly.type
_entity_poly.pdbx_seq_one_letter_code
_entity_poly.pdbx_strand_id
1 'polypeptide(L)'
;MEEVIALIKENGMPPISVSPSSGKLLTMLVSISGAKDILKIGALGGDSGICLAKGFGEEGTLTSIELEESYAEVAHSNLHKAGFGKQVSYMTGTALQSLEILANDNK
;
A
#
# COMPACT_ATOMS: atom_id res chain seq x y z
N MET A 1 13.72 1.55 1.36
CA MET A 1 12.89 2.76 1.09
C MET A 1 13.50 3.55 -0.03
N GLU A 2 14.78 3.92 0.04
CA GLU A 2 15.51 4.55 -1.07
C GLU A 2 15.45 3.71 -2.36
N GLU A 3 15.68 2.40 -2.25
CA GLU A 3 15.57 1.47 -3.40
C GLU A 3 14.17 1.47 -4.03
N VAL A 4 13.10 1.58 -3.22
CA VAL A 4 11.72 1.62 -3.72
C VAL A 4 11.46 2.91 -4.49
N ILE A 5 11.95 4.04 -3.96
CA ILE A 5 11.82 5.35 -4.62
C ILE A 5 12.64 5.38 -5.92
N ALA A 6 13.82 4.76 -5.94
CA ALA A 6 14.62 4.62 -7.15
C ALA A 6 13.88 3.79 -8.22
N LEU A 7 13.29 2.66 -7.85
CA LEU A 7 12.50 1.82 -8.76
C LEU A 7 11.28 2.55 -9.33
N ILE A 8 10.56 3.33 -8.51
CA ILE A 8 9.43 4.17 -8.98
C ILE A 8 9.91 5.10 -10.10
N LYS A 9 11.06 5.75 -9.91
CA LYS A 9 11.65 6.64 -10.90
C LYS A 9 12.11 5.90 -12.17
N GLU A 10 12.76 4.74 -12.02
CA GLU A 10 13.23 3.91 -13.13
C GLU A 10 12.08 3.38 -14.01
N ASN A 11 10.92 3.10 -13.39
CA ASN A 11 9.71 2.68 -14.09
C ASN A 11 8.92 3.86 -14.70
N GLY A 12 9.46 5.08 -14.67
CA GLY A 12 8.80 6.26 -15.24
C GLY A 12 7.53 6.69 -14.54
N MET A 13 7.32 6.24 -13.29
CA MET A 13 6.13 6.56 -12.51
C MET A 13 6.19 8.01 -11.97
N PRO A 14 5.04 8.66 -11.74
CA PRO A 14 5.01 10.02 -11.18
C PRO A 14 5.73 10.08 -9.81
N PRO A 15 6.57 11.10 -9.56
CA PRO A 15 7.31 11.25 -8.30
C PRO A 15 6.42 11.85 -7.19
N ILE A 16 5.31 11.19 -6.88
CA ILE A 16 4.30 11.64 -5.92
C ILE A 16 4.25 10.77 -4.64
N SER A 17 5.30 9.97 -4.42
CA SER A 17 5.49 9.20 -3.19
C SER A 17 5.45 10.08 -1.95
N VAL A 18 5.05 9.50 -0.81
CA VAL A 18 5.00 10.25 0.44
C VAL A 18 6.41 10.62 0.90
N SER A 19 6.53 11.75 1.60
CA SER A 19 7.82 12.12 2.20
C SER A 19 8.23 11.11 3.29
N PRO A 20 9.53 10.94 3.58
CA PRO A 20 9.98 10.04 4.64
C PRO A 20 9.39 10.34 6.02
N SER A 21 9.15 11.62 6.34
CA SER A 21 8.51 12.03 7.59
C SER A 21 7.03 11.62 7.63
N SER A 22 6.30 11.79 6.52
CA SER A 22 4.91 11.35 6.40
C SER A 22 4.79 9.83 6.49
N GLY A 23 5.71 9.09 5.88
CA GLY A 23 5.76 7.63 6.01
C GLY A 23 5.94 7.16 7.45
N LYS A 24 6.84 7.80 8.22
CA LYS A 24 7.00 7.49 9.65
C LYS A 24 5.75 7.84 10.47
N LEU A 25 5.10 8.95 10.16
CA LEU A 25 3.84 9.33 10.78
C LEU A 25 2.75 8.28 10.53
N LEU A 26 2.61 7.78 9.30
CA LEU A 26 1.66 6.71 8.97
C LEU A 26 1.94 5.43 9.77
N THR A 27 3.20 5.00 9.86
CA THR A 27 3.57 3.85 10.70
C THR A 27 3.14 4.06 12.16
N MET A 28 3.44 5.24 12.72
CA MET A 28 3.04 5.58 14.09
C MET A 28 1.52 5.56 14.28
N LEU A 29 0.76 6.18 13.38
CA LEU A 29 -0.71 6.24 13.45
C LEU A 29 -1.36 4.84 13.41
N VAL A 30 -0.83 3.95 12.57
CA VAL A 30 -1.29 2.56 12.53
C VAL A 30 -0.95 1.84 13.83
N SER A 31 0.29 1.95 14.32
CA SER A 31 0.70 1.27 15.56
C SER A 31 -0.10 1.73 16.78
N ILE A 32 -0.35 3.04 16.93
CA ILE A 32 -1.10 3.55 18.10
C ILE A 32 -2.60 3.28 18.02
N SER A 33 -3.16 3.17 16.82
CA SER A 33 -4.59 2.84 16.65
C SER A 33 -4.88 1.36 16.89
N GLY A 34 -3.86 0.50 16.78
CA GLY A 34 -4.03 -0.94 16.85
C GLY A 34 -4.74 -1.52 15.63
N ALA A 35 -4.85 -0.76 14.53
CA ALA A 35 -5.50 -1.20 13.31
C ALA A 35 -4.83 -2.45 12.74
N LYS A 36 -5.64 -3.46 12.41
CA LYS A 36 -5.20 -4.72 11.80
C LYS A 36 -5.66 -4.87 10.37
N ASP A 37 -6.80 -4.31 9.99
CA ASP A 37 -7.29 -4.33 8.62
C ASP A 37 -7.26 -2.93 8.04
N ILE A 38 -6.36 -2.70 7.07
CA ILE A 38 -6.16 -1.40 6.45
C ILE A 38 -6.63 -1.43 5.00
N LEU A 39 -7.46 -0.46 4.66
CA LEU A 39 -7.78 -0.13 3.27
C LEU A 39 -6.98 1.10 2.83
N LYS A 40 -6.38 1.02 1.64
CA LYS A 40 -5.64 2.12 1.02
C LYS A 40 -6.15 2.35 -0.40
N ILE A 41 -6.32 3.61 -0.80
CA ILE A 41 -6.66 4.01 -2.17
C ILE A 41 -5.45 4.71 -2.79
N GLY A 42 -4.96 4.19 -3.91
CA GLY A 42 -3.75 4.62 -4.62
C GLY A 42 -2.50 3.92 -4.09
N ALA A 43 -2.01 2.90 -4.80
CA ALA A 43 -0.81 2.12 -4.48
C ALA A 43 0.49 2.83 -4.85
N LEU A 44 0.54 3.43 -6.06
CA LEU A 44 1.76 3.84 -6.76
C LEU A 44 2.80 2.71 -6.73
N GLY A 45 4.04 2.96 -6.31
CA GLY A 45 5.07 1.93 -6.17
C GLY A 45 5.14 1.30 -4.77
N GLY A 46 4.16 1.55 -3.91
CA GLY A 46 4.01 0.85 -2.64
C GLY A 46 4.81 1.42 -1.46
N ASP A 47 5.51 2.55 -1.59
CA ASP A 47 6.29 3.15 -0.49
C ASP A 47 5.43 3.44 0.76
N SER A 48 4.27 4.07 0.58
CA SER A 48 3.28 4.28 1.64
C SER A 48 2.69 2.97 2.17
N GLY A 49 2.54 1.96 1.31
CA GLY A 49 2.05 0.63 1.70
C GLY A 49 3.00 -0.08 2.67
N ILE A 50 4.31 0.01 2.42
CA ILE A 50 5.34 -0.51 3.33
C ILE A 50 5.29 0.21 4.68
N CYS A 51 5.08 1.53 4.68
CA CYS A 51 4.95 2.31 5.92
C CYS A 51 3.72 1.89 6.74
N LEU A 52 2.57 1.68 6.11
CA LEU A 52 1.38 1.16 6.77
C LEU A 52 1.63 -0.26 7.32
N ALA A 53 2.27 -1.13 6.53
CA ALA A 53 2.51 -2.52 6.91
C ALA A 53 3.44 -2.68 8.12
N LYS A 54 4.43 -1.80 8.25
CA LYS A 54 5.27 -1.74 9.46
C LYS A 54 4.47 -1.42 10.73
N GLY A 55 3.32 -0.77 10.60
CA GLY A 55 2.54 -0.31 11.74
C GLY A 55 1.66 -1.40 12.36
N PHE A 56 1.10 -2.32 11.56
CA PHE A 56 0.07 -3.26 12.01
C PHE A 56 0.59 -4.61 12.53
N GLY A 57 1.88 -4.93 12.34
CA GLY A 57 2.53 -6.16 12.84
C GLY A 57 2.22 -7.42 12.02
N GLU A 58 2.46 -8.61 12.57
CA GLU A 58 2.36 -9.89 11.82
C GLU A 58 0.92 -10.32 11.48
N GLU A 59 -0.04 -9.90 12.27
CA GLU A 59 -1.46 -10.26 12.10
C GLU A 59 -2.25 -9.25 11.25
N GLY A 60 -1.63 -8.12 10.87
CA GLY A 60 -2.31 -7.11 10.09
C GLY A 60 -2.35 -7.43 8.60
N THR A 61 -3.32 -6.85 7.91
CA THR A 61 -3.49 -6.95 6.47
C THR A 61 -3.67 -5.57 5.83
N LEU A 62 -3.26 -5.45 4.57
CA LEU A 62 -3.44 -4.27 3.73
C LEU A 62 -4.17 -4.67 2.44
N THR A 63 -5.38 -4.14 2.24
CA THR A 63 -6.02 -4.13 0.92
C THR A 63 -5.71 -2.79 0.26
N SER A 64 -5.05 -2.79 -0.90
CA SER A 64 -4.73 -1.58 -1.66
C SER A 64 -5.50 -1.55 -2.97
N ILE A 65 -6.24 -0.48 -3.22
CA ILE A 65 -6.91 -0.24 -4.49
C ILE A 65 -6.01 0.63 -5.36
N GLU A 66 -5.80 0.25 -6.61
CA GLU A 66 -4.98 0.98 -7.57
C GLU A 66 -5.66 1.03 -8.93
N LEU A 67 -5.64 2.18 -9.59
CA LEU A 67 -6.26 2.35 -10.89
C LEU A 67 -5.48 1.61 -11.98
N GLU A 68 -4.15 1.76 -11.96
CA GLU A 68 -3.26 1.24 -12.99
C GLU A 68 -2.66 -0.12 -12.59
N GLU A 69 -2.96 -1.18 -13.35
CA GLU A 69 -2.47 -2.54 -13.06
C GLU A 69 -0.94 -2.61 -12.99
N SER A 70 -0.25 -1.93 -13.90
CA SER A 70 1.22 -1.85 -13.89
C SER A 70 1.80 -1.26 -12.59
N TYR A 71 1.08 -0.34 -11.95
CA TYR A 71 1.51 0.25 -10.68
C TYR A 71 1.25 -0.73 -9.53
N ALA A 72 0.11 -1.42 -9.55
CA ALA A 72 -0.21 -2.46 -8.58
C ALA A 72 0.84 -3.58 -8.58
N GLU A 73 1.31 -4.01 -9.75
CA GLU A 73 2.37 -5.01 -9.88
C GLU A 73 3.70 -4.55 -9.24
N VAL A 74 4.12 -3.31 -9.52
CA VAL A 74 5.33 -2.70 -8.93
C VAL A 74 5.19 -2.60 -7.42
N ALA A 75 4.05 -2.11 -6.92
CA ALA A 75 3.79 -2.03 -5.48
C ALA A 75 3.80 -3.41 -4.83
N HIS A 76 3.13 -4.40 -5.41
CA HIS A 76 3.09 -5.76 -4.91
C HIS A 76 4.49 -6.37 -4.82
N SER A 77 5.30 -6.21 -5.88
CA SER A 77 6.71 -6.64 -5.89
C SER A 77 7.53 -5.99 -4.78
N ASN A 78 7.38 -4.67 -4.59
CA ASN A 78 8.11 -3.93 -3.56
C ASN A 78 7.69 -4.34 -2.13
N LEU A 79 6.40 -4.57 -1.88
CA LEU A 79 5.95 -5.06 -0.58
C LEU A 79 6.38 -6.51 -0.31
N HIS A 80 6.42 -7.35 -1.35
CA HIS A 80 6.94 -8.71 -1.24
C HIS A 80 8.43 -8.70 -0.87
N LYS A 81 9.24 -7.90 -1.56
CA LYS A 81 10.67 -7.69 -1.22
C LYS A 81 10.87 -7.13 0.20
N ALA A 82 9.92 -6.33 0.69
CA ALA A 82 9.92 -5.79 2.05
C ALA A 82 9.43 -6.78 3.12
N GLY A 83 9.03 -8.00 2.75
CA GLY A 83 8.60 -9.05 3.68
C GLY A 83 7.09 -9.11 3.96
N PHE A 84 6.29 -8.24 3.36
CA PHE A 84 4.84 -8.12 3.64
C PHE A 84 3.95 -8.83 2.62
N GLY A 85 4.53 -9.60 1.68
CA GLY A 85 3.80 -10.16 0.54
C GLY A 85 2.59 -11.04 0.90
N LYS A 86 2.59 -11.69 2.07
CA LYS A 86 1.45 -12.52 2.54
C LYS A 86 0.33 -11.72 3.21
N GLN A 87 0.62 -10.47 3.56
CA GLN A 87 -0.28 -9.59 4.33
C GLN A 87 -0.97 -8.56 3.44
N VAL A 88 -0.67 -8.55 2.14
CA VAL A 88 -1.15 -7.52 1.22
C VAL A 88 -1.91 -8.09 0.05
N SER A 89 -3.01 -7.44 -0.30
CA SER A 89 -3.81 -7.74 -1.47
C SER A 89 -4.10 -6.47 -2.27
N TYR A 90 -4.36 -6.64 -3.56
CA TYR A 90 -4.59 -5.54 -4.48
C TYR A 90 -5.92 -5.73 -5.21
N MET A 91 -6.63 -4.63 -5.40
CA MET A 91 -7.78 -4.54 -6.30
C MET A 91 -7.44 -3.51 -7.37
N THR A 92 -7.43 -3.93 -8.63
CA THR A 92 -7.11 -3.05 -9.76
C THR A 92 -8.39 -2.50 -10.41
N GLY A 93 -8.35 -1.24 -10.81
CA GLY A 93 -9.48 -0.54 -11.43
C GLY A 93 -9.99 0.63 -10.58
N THR A 94 -11.21 1.09 -10.89
CA THR A 94 -11.73 2.28 -10.21
C THR A 94 -11.97 2.02 -8.73
N ALA A 95 -11.58 2.99 -7.90
CA ALA A 95 -11.79 2.89 -6.44
C ALA A 95 -13.27 2.78 -6.09
N LEU A 96 -14.16 3.47 -6.81
CA LEU A 96 -15.59 3.42 -6.58
C LEU A 96 -16.15 1.99 -6.73
N GLN A 97 -15.84 1.31 -7.83
CA GLN A 97 -16.30 -0.08 -8.04
C GLN A 97 -15.71 -1.04 -7.00
N SER A 98 -14.43 -0.86 -6.66
CA SER A 98 -13.78 -1.68 -5.63
C SER A 98 -14.44 -1.50 -4.26
N LEU A 99 -14.81 -0.26 -3.91
CA LEU A 99 -15.51 0.05 -2.66
C LEU A 99 -16.93 -0.54 -2.63
N GLU A 100 -17.65 -0.53 -3.75
CA GLU A 100 -18.97 -1.18 -3.85
C GLU A 100 -18.88 -2.69 -3.60
N ILE A 101 -17.85 -3.35 -4.14
CA ILE A 101 -17.59 -4.78 -3.90
C ILE A 101 -17.30 -5.02 -2.42
N LEU A 102 -16.38 -4.27 -1.83
CA LEU A 102 -16.02 -4.42 -0.41
C LEU A 102 -17.22 -4.20 0.52
N ALA A 103 -18.04 -3.19 0.24
CA ALA A 103 -19.25 -2.91 1.00
C ALA A 103 -20.26 -4.08 0.92
N ASN A 104 -20.42 -4.70 -0.25
CA ASN A 104 -21.30 -5.86 -0.42
C ASN A 104 -20.75 -7.12 0.30
N ASP A 105 -19.42 -7.25 0.37
CA ASP A 105 -18.73 -8.34 1.06
C ASP A 105 -18.63 -8.14 2.59
N ASN A 106 -19.18 -7.03 3.12
CA ASN A 106 -19.05 -6.60 4.52
C ASN A 106 -17.58 -6.53 4.99
N LYS A 107 -16.70 -6.01 4.13
CA LYS A 107 -15.28 -5.83 4.39
C LYS A 107 -14.89 -4.35 4.45
#